data_AF-A0A940VK24-F1
#
_entry.id   AF-A0A940VK24-F1
#
_cell.length_a   1.000
_cell.length_b   1.000
_cell.length_c   1.000
_cell.angle_alpha   90.00
_cell.angle_beta   90.00
_cell.angle_gamma   90.00
#
_symmetry.space_group_name_H-M   'P 1'
#
loop_
_entity.id
_entity.type
_entity.pdbx_description
1 polymer ?
#
loop_
_entity_poly.entity_id
_entity_poly.type
_entity_poly.pdbx_seq_one_letter_code
_entity_poly.pdbx_strand_id
1 'polypeptide(L)'
;MKQKIIAAIFGLMVMANAAIPNITSANSYCQWWVEMDEFIGNVGETVGLSKSNVRYLMDEGYSPRDIATAGILVLDNAAKERASVTNNKGSLYAVTQILVMKNKDNSWNDVSKSLNIPAENFKHDMEKVDKLIRKEPKL
;
A
#
# COMPACT_ATOMS: atom_id res chain seq x y z
N MET A 1 25.33 2.74 -5.76
CA MET A 1 25.26 3.69 -4.62
C MET A 1 23.82 4.21 -4.56
N LYS A 2 23.06 3.83 -3.53
CA LYS A 2 21.60 4.09 -3.44
C LYS A 2 21.37 5.57 -3.13
N GLN A 3 20.79 6.32 -4.07
CA GLN A 3 20.22 7.64 -3.78
C GLN A 3 19.00 7.45 -2.88
N LYS A 4 19.17 7.75 -1.60
CA LYS A 4 18.10 7.92 -0.63
C LYS A 4 17.53 9.32 -0.85
N ILE A 5 16.46 9.45 -1.62
CA ILE A 5 15.59 10.62 -1.50
C ILE A 5 14.65 10.31 -0.35
N ILE A 6 15.13 10.65 0.84
CA ILE A 6 14.34 10.69 2.07
C ILE A 6 13.31 11.79 1.82
N ALA A 7 12.05 11.41 1.59
CA ALA A 7 10.93 12.33 1.63
C ALA A 7 10.70 12.72 3.11
N ALA A 8 11.55 13.62 3.59
CA ALA A 8 11.38 14.30 4.85
C ALA A 8 10.28 15.36 4.70
N ILE A 9 9.02 14.97 4.88
CA ILE A 9 7.96 15.88 5.34
C ILE A 9 7.11 15.13 6.38
N PHE A 10 7.76 14.74 7.48
CA PHE A 10 7.11 14.33 8.74
C PHE A 10 7.40 15.41 9.79
N GLY A 11 7.09 16.66 9.44
CA GLY A 11 7.28 17.83 10.28
C GLY A 11 6.02 18.20 11.05
N LEU A 12 6.01 17.86 12.33
CA LEU A 12 5.15 18.39 13.39
C LEU A 12 4.83 19.89 13.22
N MET A 13 3.56 20.29 13.27
CA MET A 13 3.22 21.67 13.62
C MET A 13 2.06 21.69 14.63
N VAL A 14 2.44 21.80 15.90
CA VAL A 14 1.57 22.33 16.96
C VAL A 14 1.39 23.82 16.65
N MET A 15 0.16 24.30 16.51
CA MET A 15 -0.15 25.73 16.52
C MET A 15 -1.31 25.98 17.47
N ALA A 16 -0.97 26.55 18.62
CA ALA A 16 -1.90 27.13 19.57
C ALA A 16 -2.63 28.35 18.95
N ASN A 17 -3.82 28.62 19.49
CA ASN A 17 -4.66 29.80 19.28
C ASN A 17 -3.88 31.12 19.04
N ALA A 18 -3.96 31.64 17.82
CA ALA A 18 -4.06 33.08 17.52
C ALA A 18 -4.43 33.19 16.04
N ALA A 19 -5.35 34.11 15.70
CA ALA A 19 -5.95 34.26 14.38
C ALA A 19 -4.92 34.23 13.21
N ILE A 20 -5.05 33.29 12.28
CA ILE A 20 -4.25 33.21 11.04
C ILE A 20 -5.19 33.23 9.82
N PRO A 21 -4.92 34.07 8.80
CA PRO A 21 -5.71 34.15 7.58
C PRO A 21 -5.31 33.00 6.64
N ASN A 22 -6.01 31.87 6.68
CA ASN A 22 -6.41 31.06 5.50
C ASN A 22 -7.15 29.78 5.95
N ILE A 23 -8.44 29.88 6.26
CA ILE A 23 -9.29 28.72 6.62
C ILE A 23 -9.38 27.73 5.45
N THR A 24 -9.21 28.21 4.21
CA THR A 24 -9.27 27.41 2.97
C THR A 24 -8.13 26.40 2.83
N SER A 25 -6.86 26.79 3.07
CA SER A 25 -5.74 25.85 2.92
C SER A 25 -5.69 24.84 4.06
N ALA A 26 -5.99 25.26 5.30
CA ALA A 26 -6.07 24.34 6.45
C ALA A 26 -7.17 23.28 6.26
N ASN A 27 -8.34 23.66 5.71
CA ASN A 27 -9.38 22.69 5.36
C ASN A 27 -8.93 21.73 4.26
N SER A 28 -8.22 22.20 3.23
CA SER A 28 -7.71 21.31 2.17
C SER A 28 -6.70 20.29 2.69
N TYR A 29 -5.81 20.69 3.62
CA TYR A 29 -4.89 19.75 4.26
C TYR A 29 -5.65 18.74 5.15
N CYS A 30 -6.55 19.20 6.02
CA CYS A 30 -7.34 18.32 6.87
C CYS A 30 -8.19 17.33 6.06
N GLN A 31 -8.77 17.78 4.95
CA GLN A 31 -9.56 16.95 4.04
C GLN A 31 -8.69 15.87 3.37
N TRP A 32 -7.50 16.23 2.89
CA TRP A 32 -6.56 15.27 2.31
C TRP A 32 -6.10 14.20 3.30
N TRP A 33 -5.84 14.57 4.56
CA TRP A 33 -5.47 13.60 5.60
C TRP A 33 -6.60 12.60 5.88
N VAL A 34 -7.85 13.04 5.88
CA VAL A 34 -9.03 12.17 6.06
C VAL A 34 -9.20 11.24 4.86
N GLU A 35 -9.07 11.76 3.64
CA GLU A 35 -9.21 10.98 2.42
C GLU A 35 -8.10 9.92 2.25
N MET A 36 -6.86 10.28 2.59
CA MET A 36 -5.74 9.34 2.61
C MET A 36 -5.96 8.25 3.67
N ASP A 37 -6.47 8.63 4.83
CA ASP A 37 -6.74 7.67 5.90
C ASP A 37 -7.87 6.70 5.53
N GLU A 38 -8.94 7.19 4.92
CA GLU A 38 -10.02 6.35 4.37
C GLU A 38 -9.48 5.41 3.28
N PHE A 39 -8.67 5.94 2.36
CA PHE A 39 -8.02 5.14 1.32
C PHE A 39 -7.13 4.02 1.87
N ILE A 40 -6.29 4.31 2.88
CA ILE A 40 -5.47 3.30 3.57
C ILE A 40 -6.34 2.23 4.23
N GLY A 41 -7.48 2.63 4.81
CA GLY A 41 -8.48 1.71 5.34
C GLY A 41 -9.02 0.77 4.26
N ASN A 42 -9.46 1.34 3.13
CA ASN A 42 -10.00 0.59 1.98
C ASN A 42 -8.98 -0.39 1.37
N VAL A 43 -7.71 0.02 1.26
CA VAL A 43 -6.62 -0.87 0.83
C VAL A 43 -6.49 -2.02 1.81
N GLY A 44 -6.39 -1.72 3.11
CA GLY A 44 -6.27 -2.72 4.17
C GLY A 44 -7.40 -3.74 4.14
N GLU A 45 -8.66 -3.30 4.10
CA GLU A 45 -9.82 -4.18 4.02
C GLU A 45 -9.79 -5.08 2.78
N THR A 46 -9.42 -4.52 1.62
CA THR A 46 -9.36 -5.26 0.36
C THR A 46 -8.29 -6.36 0.40
N VAL A 47 -7.15 -6.11 1.04
CA VAL A 47 -6.04 -7.06 1.11
C VAL A 47 -5.97 -7.89 2.40
N GLY A 48 -6.93 -7.70 3.31
CA GLY A 48 -6.96 -8.38 4.60
C GLY A 48 -5.89 -7.91 5.59
N LEU A 49 -5.39 -6.68 5.45
CA LEU A 49 -4.47 -6.04 6.39
C LEU A 49 -5.21 -5.02 7.28
N SER A 50 -4.74 -4.86 8.52
CA SER A 50 -5.18 -3.73 9.32
C SER A 50 -4.65 -2.42 8.73
N LYS A 51 -5.38 -1.33 8.97
CA LYS A 51 -4.95 0.04 8.63
C LYS A 51 -3.52 0.36 9.14
N SER A 52 -3.20 -0.09 10.36
CA SER A 52 -1.88 0.09 10.96
C SER A 52 -0.77 -0.62 10.18
N ASN A 53 -1.04 -1.82 9.65
CA ASN A 53 -0.07 -2.59 8.86
C ASN A 53 0.17 -1.93 7.50
N VAL A 54 -0.88 -1.37 6.88
CA VAL A 54 -0.73 -0.61 5.63
C VAL A 54 0.12 0.64 5.86
N ARG A 55 -0.17 1.41 6.92
CA ARG A 55 0.65 2.58 7.29
C ARG A 55 2.10 2.20 7.54
N TYR A 56 2.34 1.13 8.30
CA TYR A 56 3.69 0.62 8.56
C TYR A 56 4.45 0.34 7.25
N LEU A 57 3.83 -0.32 6.27
CA LEU A 57 4.46 -0.57 4.97
C LEU A 57 4.70 0.72 4.17
N MET A 58 3.82 1.71 4.28
CA MET A 58 4.03 3.02 3.67
C MET A 58 5.21 3.77 4.32
N ASP A 59 5.35 3.68 5.64
CA ASP A 59 6.47 4.25 6.39
C ASP A 59 7.81 3.57 6.03
N GLU A 60 7.79 2.28 5.69
CA GLU A 60 8.93 1.54 5.12
C GLU A 60 9.23 1.95 3.66
N GLY A 61 8.38 2.78 3.04
CA GLY A 61 8.58 3.35 1.71
C GLY A 61 7.92 2.57 0.57
N TYR A 62 7.02 1.62 0.87
CA TYR A 62 6.23 0.94 -0.16
C TYR A 62 5.08 1.83 -0.64
N SER A 63 4.83 1.83 -1.95
CA SER A 63 3.69 2.57 -2.50
C SER A 63 2.36 1.85 -2.20
N PRO A 64 1.23 2.56 -2.06
CA PRO A 64 -0.08 1.93 -1.87
C PRO A 64 -0.43 0.92 -2.96
N ARG A 65 -0.04 1.20 -4.21
CA ARG A 65 -0.21 0.28 -5.34
C ARG A 65 0.59 -1.00 -5.18
N ASP A 66 1.82 -0.92 -4.69
CA ASP A 66 2.64 -2.11 -4.44
C ASP A 66 2.08 -2.93 -3.28
N ILE A 67 1.63 -2.28 -2.20
CA ILE A 67 0.97 -2.94 -1.06
C ILE A 67 -0.32 -3.64 -1.51
N ALA A 68 -1.16 -2.96 -2.29
CA ALA A 68 -2.38 -3.52 -2.86
C ALA A 68 -2.08 -4.71 -3.77
N THR A 69 -1.07 -4.59 -4.63
CA THR A 69 -0.65 -5.65 -5.55
C THR A 69 -0.18 -6.88 -4.78
N ALA A 70 0.76 -6.72 -3.85
CA ALA A 70 1.26 -7.81 -3.02
C ALA A 70 0.12 -8.47 -2.22
N GLY A 71 -0.77 -7.67 -1.64
CA GLY A 71 -1.91 -8.15 -0.86
C GLY A 71 -2.92 -8.95 -1.69
N ILE A 72 -3.30 -8.46 -2.88
CA ILE A 72 -4.19 -9.20 -3.79
C ILE A 72 -3.53 -10.49 -4.25
N LEU A 73 -2.25 -10.46 -4.60
CA LEU A 73 -1.51 -11.68 -4.94
C LEU A 73 -1.54 -12.67 -3.78
N VAL A 74 -1.35 -12.25 -2.51
CA VAL A 74 -1.48 -13.13 -1.34
C VAL A 74 -2.89 -13.74 -1.22
N LEU A 75 -3.93 -12.96 -1.50
CA LEU A 75 -5.33 -13.38 -1.32
C LEU A 75 -5.83 -14.33 -2.42
N ASP A 76 -5.62 -13.95 -3.68
CA ASP A 76 -6.18 -14.60 -4.86
C ASP A 76 -5.33 -15.79 -5.35
N ASN A 77 -4.00 -15.74 -5.22
CA ASN A 77 -3.12 -16.74 -5.81
C ASN A 77 -1.98 -17.17 -4.87
N ALA A 78 -1.81 -18.48 -4.65
CA ALA A 78 -0.51 -19.14 -4.43
C ALA A 78 0.40 -18.77 -3.23
N ALA A 79 0.25 -17.64 -2.51
CA ALA A 79 1.06 -17.38 -1.31
C ALA A 79 0.52 -18.13 -0.08
N LYS A 80 -0.74 -18.61 -0.13
CA LYS A 80 -1.34 -19.39 0.95
C LYS A 80 -0.46 -20.57 1.36
N GLU A 81 0.17 -21.31 0.44
CA GLU A 81 1.00 -22.47 0.82
C GLU A 81 2.39 -22.12 1.38
N ARG A 82 3.01 -21.01 0.95
CA ARG A 82 4.31 -20.54 1.52
C ARG A 82 4.16 -19.64 2.74
N ALA A 83 3.03 -18.95 2.90
CA ALA A 83 2.69 -18.17 4.08
C ALA A 83 1.96 -19.01 5.16
N SER A 84 1.43 -20.19 4.81
CA SER A 84 0.80 -21.15 5.73
C SER A 84 1.83 -21.98 6.51
N VAL A 85 2.79 -21.32 7.16
CA VAL A 85 3.55 -21.95 8.26
C VAL A 85 3.00 -21.48 9.62
N THR A 86 2.24 -20.38 9.67
CA THR A 86 1.77 -19.81 10.92
C THR A 86 0.42 -19.12 10.74
N ASN A 87 -0.70 -19.83 10.95
CA ASN A 87 -2.07 -19.40 11.33
C ASN A 87 -2.60 -17.96 11.05
N ASN A 88 -2.03 -17.19 10.12
CA ASN A 88 -2.35 -15.80 9.83
C ASN A 88 -2.59 -15.67 8.32
N LYS A 89 -3.80 -16.02 7.89
CA LYS A 89 -4.31 -15.69 6.55
C LYS A 89 -4.24 -14.16 6.39
N GLY A 90 -3.62 -13.66 5.33
CA GLY A 90 -3.48 -12.20 5.11
C GLY A 90 -2.48 -11.52 6.06
N SER A 91 -1.44 -12.24 6.51
CA SER A 91 -0.43 -11.65 7.39
C SER A 91 0.38 -10.56 6.69
N LEU A 92 0.67 -9.48 7.42
CA LEU A 92 1.71 -8.50 7.09
C LEU A 92 3.00 -9.18 6.61
N TYR A 93 3.35 -10.33 7.20
CA TYR A 93 4.51 -11.12 6.78
C TYR A 93 4.42 -11.59 5.32
N ALA A 94 3.30 -12.18 4.90
CA ALA A 94 3.13 -12.69 3.54
C ALA A 94 3.20 -11.56 2.50
N VAL A 95 2.55 -10.44 2.81
CA VAL A 95 2.60 -9.24 1.97
C VAL A 95 4.04 -8.72 1.88
N THR A 96 4.76 -8.67 3.00
CA THR A 96 6.16 -8.24 3.05
C THR A 96 7.06 -9.16 2.23
N GLN A 97 6.88 -10.48 2.28
CA GLN A 97 7.66 -11.43 1.47
C GLN A 97 7.49 -11.16 -0.04
N ILE A 98 6.27 -10.93 -0.50
CA ILE A 98 6.02 -10.60 -1.91
C ILE A 98 6.57 -9.21 -2.26
N LEU A 99 6.43 -8.22 -1.37
CA LEU A 99 7.00 -6.89 -1.58
C LEU A 99 8.52 -6.93 -1.72
N VAL A 100 9.22 -7.74 -0.92
CA VAL A 100 10.67 -7.91 -1.00
C VAL A 100 11.09 -8.60 -2.30
N MET A 101 10.22 -9.45 -2.88
CA MET A 101 10.47 -9.99 -4.22
C MET A 101 10.49 -8.88 -5.26
N LYS A 102 9.71 -7.80 -5.11
CA LYS A 102 9.74 -6.66 -6.02
C LYS A 102 10.96 -5.78 -5.74
N ASN A 103 11.90 -5.76 -6.69
CA ASN A 103 13.09 -4.92 -6.67
C ASN A 103 13.19 -4.09 -7.97
N LYS A 104 14.35 -3.46 -8.20
CA LYS A 104 14.59 -2.60 -9.37
C LYS A 104 14.80 -3.39 -10.67
N ASP A 105 15.24 -4.63 -10.55
CA ASP A 105 15.67 -5.47 -11.66
C ASP A 105 14.53 -6.40 -12.14
N ASN A 106 13.42 -6.47 -11.39
CA ASN A 106 12.27 -7.28 -11.75
C ASN A 106 10.96 -6.50 -11.71
N SER A 107 10.01 -6.91 -12.55
CA SER A 107 8.67 -6.34 -12.62
C SER A 107 7.65 -7.16 -11.83
N TRP A 108 6.44 -6.64 -11.65
CA TRP A 108 5.34 -7.42 -11.06
C TRP A 108 5.00 -8.68 -11.87
N ASN A 109 5.23 -8.65 -13.18
CA ASN A 109 5.08 -9.82 -14.05
C ASN A 109 6.16 -10.88 -13.80
N ASP A 110 7.36 -10.49 -13.35
CA ASP A 110 8.42 -11.44 -13.00
C ASP A 110 8.19 -12.03 -11.61
N VAL A 111 7.65 -11.23 -10.69
CA VAL A 111 7.19 -11.70 -9.37
C VAL A 111 6.07 -12.74 -9.55
N SER A 112 5.08 -12.48 -10.41
CA SER A 112 3.99 -13.42 -10.65
C SER A 112 4.47 -14.74 -11.26
N LYS A 113 5.40 -14.69 -12.22
CA LYS A 113 6.07 -15.89 -12.75
C LYS A 113 6.84 -16.66 -11.68
N SER A 114 7.55 -15.96 -10.79
CA SER A 114 8.30 -16.57 -9.68
C SER A 114 7.39 -17.25 -8.64
N LEU A 115 6.15 -16.77 -8.55
CA LEU A 115 5.08 -17.35 -7.73
C LEU A 115 4.25 -18.39 -8.50
N ASN A 116 4.62 -18.70 -9.74
CA ASN A 116 3.93 -19.62 -10.64
C ASN A 116 2.44 -19.29 -10.84
N ILE A 117 2.12 -18.00 -10.90
CA ILE A 117 0.76 -17.50 -11.08
C ILE A 117 0.44 -17.51 -12.59
N PRO A 118 -0.66 -18.15 -13.03
CA PRO A 118 -1.10 -18.10 -14.42
C PRO A 118 -1.30 -16.66 -14.90
N ALA A 119 -0.94 -16.37 -16.15
CA ALA A 119 -1.01 -15.02 -16.71
C ALA A 119 -2.43 -14.43 -16.67
N GLU A 120 -3.45 -15.27 -16.91
CA GLU A 120 -4.86 -14.88 -16.85
C GLU A 120 -5.26 -14.42 -15.44
N ASN A 121 -4.85 -15.18 -14.41
CA ASN A 121 -5.11 -14.84 -13.02
C ASN A 121 -4.37 -13.57 -12.63
N PHE A 122 -3.10 -13.44 -13.02
CA PHE A 122 -2.33 -12.24 -12.75
C PHE A 122 -2.96 -10.98 -13.39
N LYS A 123 -3.45 -11.09 -14.63
CA LYS A 123 -4.15 -9.99 -15.30
C LYS A 123 -5.41 -9.57 -14.51
N HIS A 124 -6.23 -10.54 -14.11
CA HIS A 124 -7.43 -10.29 -13.32
C HIS A 124 -7.11 -9.63 -11.97
N ASP A 125 -6.03 -10.05 -11.31
CA ASP A 125 -5.55 -9.45 -10.06
C ASP A 125 -5.12 -7.98 -10.28
N MET A 126 -4.40 -7.69 -11.38
CA MET A 126 -4.01 -6.32 -11.71
C MET A 126 -5.22 -5.42 -12.01
N GLU A 127 -6.28 -5.96 -12.60
CA GLU A 127 -7.54 -5.20 -12.80
C GLU A 127 -8.22 -4.85 -11.47
N LYS A 128 -8.14 -5.74 -10.46
CA LYS A 128 -8.63 -5.43 -9.10
C LYS A 128 -7.81 -4.32 -8.45
N VAL A 129 -6.48 -4.40 -8.53
CA VAL A 129 -5.58 -3.34 -8.05
C VAL A 129 -5.94 -2.01 -8.71
N ASP A 130 -6.08 -1.99 -10.02
CA ASP A 130 -6.33 -0.75 -10.76
C ASP A 130 -7.68 -0.11 -10.40
N LYS A 131 -8.72 -0.92 -10.14
CA LYS A 131 -10.01 -0.44 -9.62
C LYS A 131 -9.90 0.13 -8.21
N LEU A 132 -9.05 -0.44 -7.36
CA LEU A 132 -8.82 0.04 -6.00
C LEU A 132 -8.06 1.37 -6.02
N ILE A 133 -6.99 1.44 -6.81
CA ILE A 133 -6.11 2.61 -6.94
C ILE A 133 -6.81 3.77 -7.66
N ARG A 134 -7.71 3.51 -8.62
CA ARG A 134 -8.50 4.58 -9.25
C ARG A 134 -9.43 5.33 -8.29
N LYS A 135 -9.69 4.78 -7.10
CA LYS A 135 -10.43 5.46 -6.03
C LYS A 135 -9.53 6.36 -5.16
N GLU A 136 -8.23 6.46 -5.47
CA GLU A 136 -7.33 7.38 -4.78
C GLU A 136 -7.82 8.82 -4.89
N PRO A 137 -7.76 9.60 -3.80
CA PRO A 137 -8.02 11.02 -3.85
C PRO A 137 -7.04 11.68 -4.83
N LYS A 138 -7.59 12.36 -5.84
CA LYS A 138 -6.77 13.05 -6.84
C LYS A 138 -6.14 14.29 -6.19
N LEU A 139 -4.82 14.37 -6.28
CA LEU A 139 -4.04 15.57 -5.95
C LEU A 139 -4.51 16.79 -6.74
#